data_AF-A0A528BQ13-F1
#
_entry.id   AF-A0A528BQ13-F1
#
_cell.length_a   1.000
_cell.length_b   1.000
_cell.length_c   1.000
_cell.angle_alpha   90.00
_cell.angle_beta   90.00
_cell.angle_gamma   90.00
#
_symmetry.space_group_name_H-M   'P 1'
#
loop_
_entity.id
_entity.type
_entity.pdbx_description
1 polymer ?
#
loop_
_entity_poly.entity_id
_entity_poly.type
_entity_poly.pdbx_seq_one_letter_code
_entity_poly.pdbx_strand_id
1 'polypeptide(L)'
;MVTRLYTHPVFLEHITPPGHPERPDRLRAIERVLDDEAFAALDRAEAPEGDEATILYAHPQEFVERVRATIPDTGIARVDADTT
;
A
#
# COMPACT_ATOMS: atom_id res chain seq x y z
N MET A 1 25.29 -9.93 4.70
CA MET A 1 24.09 -9.98 3.84
C MET A 1 23.38 -8.65 4.01
N VAL A 2 22.95 -8.01 2.91
CA VAL A 2 22.20 -6.75 2.97
C VAL A 2 20.72 -7.08 2.95
N THR A 3 19.95 -6.48 3.86
CA THR A 3 18.49 -6.54 3.86
C THR A 3 17.95 -5.20 3.40
N ARG A 4 17.23 -5.20 2.28
CA ARG A 4 16.60 -4.00 1.74
C ARG A 4 15.15 -3.89 2.22
N LEU A 5 14.77 -2.69 2.65
CA LEU A 5 13.42 -2.32 3.04
C LEU A 5 12.84 -1.41 1.95
N TYR A 6 11.70 -1.83 1.37
CA TYR A 6 10.92 -1.02 0.44
C TYR A 6 9.74 -0.40 1.16
N THR A 7 9.60 0.92 1.03
CA THR A 7 8.48 1.71 1.56
C THR A 7 8.18 2.84 0.58
N HIS A 8 7.04 3.52 0.70
CA HIS A 8 6.76 4.71 -0.10
C HIS A 8 5.80 5.63 0.67
N PRO A 9 6.01 6.96 0.70
CA PRO A 9 5.14 7.89 1.42
C PRO A 9 3.65 7.76 1.04
N VAL A 10 3.37 7.52 -0.25
CA VAL A 10 2.01 7.32 -0.79
C VAL A 10 1.22 6.20 -0.09
N PHE A 11 1.88 5.21 0.51
CA PHE A 11 1.19 4.14 1.22
C PHE A 11 0.38 4.66 2.40
N LEU A 12 0.77 5.82 2.97
CA LEU A 12 0.04 6.48 4.04
C LEU A 12 -1.21 7.24 3.55
N GLU A 13 -1.38 7.41 2.24
CA GLU A 13 -2.50 8.11 1.62
C GLU A 13 -3.69 7.17 1.34
N HIS A 14 -3.53 5.85 1.50
CA HIS A 14 -4.64 4.91 1.48
C HIS A 14 -5.45 5.01 2.79
N ILE A 15 -6.42 5.93 2.81
CA ILE A 15 -7.25 6.18 3.99
C ILE A 15 -8.44 5.23 4.02
N THR A 16 -8.53 4.43 5.08
CA THR A 16 -9.69 3.59 5.37
C THR A 16 -10.67 4.27 6.33
N PRO A 17 -11.94 3.84 6.38
CA PRO A 17 -12.94 4.40 7.28
C PRO A 17 -12.53 4.38 8.76
N PRO A 18 -13.06 5.29 9.60
CA PRO A 18 -12.76 5.31 11.03
C PRO A 18 -13.00 3.95 11.69
N GLY A 19 -11.99 3.47 12.43
CA GLY A 19 -12.05 2.19 13.14
C GLY A 19 -11.65 0.97 12.31
N HIS A 20 -11.38 1.13 11.00
CA HIS A 20 -10.90 0.03 10.18
C HIS A 20 -9.53 -0.48 10.68
N PRO A 21 -9.31 -1.81 10.76
CA PRO A 21 -8.06 -2.37 11.25
C PRO A 21 -6.90 -2.09 10.28
N GLU A 22 -7.16 -2.05 8.99
CA GLU A 22 -6.19 -1.73 7.92
C GLU A 22 -6.03 -0.20 7.78
N ARG A 23 -5.61 0.48 8.84
CA ARG A 23 -5.39 1.94 8.81
C ARG A 23 -3.91 2.29 8.58
N PRO A 24 -3.60 3.46 7.99
CA PRO A 24 -2.21 3.93 7.77
C PRO A 24 -1.31 3.90 9.02
N ASP A 25 -1.88 4.01 10.21
CA ASP A 25 -1.11 3.94 11.46
C ASP A 25 -0.35 2.63 11.65
N ARG A 26 -0.78 1.53 11.00
CA ARG A 26 -0.01 0.28 10.97
C ARG A 26 1.38 0.50 10.41
N LEU A 27 1.49 1.22 9.29
CA LEU A 27 2.77 1.55 8.66
C LEU A 27 3.56 2.54 9.49
N ARG A 28 2.91 3.58 10.06
CA ARG A 28 3.59 4.52 10.98
C ARG A 28 4.19 3.82 12.20
N ALA A 29 3.49 2.83 12.76
CA ALA A 29 3.99 2.05 13.87
C ALA A 29 5.20 1.19 13.48
N ILE A 30 5.16 0.58 12.29
CA ILE A 30 6.28 -0.20 11.74
C ILE A 30 7.50 0.70 11.51
N GLU A 31 7.35 1.82 10.80
CA GLU A 31 8.46 2.74 10.52
C GLU A 31 9.10 3.24 11.82
N ARG A 32 8.30 3.62 12.82
CA ARG A 32 8.81 4.03 14.14
C ARG A 32 9.71 2.97 14.81
N VAL A 33 9.39 1.69 14.66
CA VAL A 33 10.20 0.61 15.24
C VAL A 33 11.44 0.36 14.37
N LEU A 34 11.30 0.43 13.05
CA LEU A 34 12.41 0.24 12.13
C LEU A 34 13.40 1.41 12.11
N ASP A 35 13.05 2.57 12.65
CA ASP A 35 13.95 3.72 12.83
C ASP A 35 14.92 3.56 14.01
N ASP A 36 14.78 2.50 14.82
CA ASP A 36 15.73 2.18 15.89
C ASP A 36 17.13 1.87 15.35
N GLU A 37 18.17 2.19 16.13
CA GLU A 37 19.57 1.96 15.77
C GLU A 37 19.86 0.48 15.44
N ALA A 38 19.13 -0.45 16.05
CA ALA A 38 19.20 -1.88 15.74
C ALA A 38 18.94 -2.21 14.26
N PHE A 39 18.24 -1.33 13.55
CA PHE A 39 17.88 -1.46 12.13
C PHE A 39 18.60 -0.45 11.22
N ALA A 40 19.60 0.28 11.73
CA ALA A 40 20.33 1.28 10.96
C ALA A 40 21.04 0.71 9.71
N ALA A 41 21.30 -0.61 9.70
CA ALA A 41 21.92 -1.29 8.56
C ALA A 41 20.94 -1.69 7.44
N LEU A 42 19.64 -1.41 7.58
CA LEU A 42 18.68 -1.62 6.50
C LEU A 42 18.99 -0.70 5.33
N ASP A 43 19.09 -1.30 4.14
CA ASP A 43 19.18 -0.58 2.88
C ASP A 43 17.78 -0.11 2.51
N ARG A 44 17.50 1.19 2.63
CA ARG A 44 16.14 1.73 2.43
C ARG A 44 15.98 2.23 1.01
N ALA A 45 14.90 1.81 0.36
CA ALA A 45 14.57 2.22 -1.00
C ALA A 45 13.09 2.55 -1.12
N GLU A 46 12.76 3.50 -1.98
CA GLU A 46 11.37 3.75 -2.34
C GLU A 46 10.87 2.64 -3.26
N ALA A 47 9.66 2.14 -2.99
CA ALA A 47 9.01 1.18 -3.86
C ALA A 47 8.59 1.89 -5.17
N PRO A 48 8.94 1.36 -6.36
CA PRO A 48 8.48 1.92 -7.62
C PRO A 48 6.99 1.65 -7.84
N GLU A 49 6.38 2.40 -8.75
CA GLU A 49 5.03 2.10 -9.22
C GLU A 49 5.00 0.72 -9.91
N GLY A 50 3.94 -0.05 -9.64
CA GLY A 50 3.76 -1.36 -10.24
C GLY A 50 3.29 -1.27 -11.70
N ASP A 51 3.90 -2.05 -12.57
CA ASP A 51 3.49 -2.15 -13.97
C ASP A 51 2.16 -2.94 -14.09
N GLU A 52 1.18 -2.35 -14.77
CA GLU A 52 -0.10 -2.99 -15.07
C GLU A 52 0.08 -4.33 -15.80
N ALA A 53 1.04 -4.44 -16.72
CA ALA A 53 1.28 -5.71 -17.41
C ALA A 53 1.71 -6.82 -16.45
N THR A 54 2.37 -6.48 -15.34
CA THR A 54 2.72 -7.42 -14.27
C THR A 54 1.50 -7.80 -13.43
N ILE A 55 0.57 -6.87 -13.18
CA ILE A 55 -0.70 -7.16 -12.48
C ILE A 55 -1.50 -8.21 -13.25
N LEU A 56 -1.48 -8.14 -14.59
CA LEU A 56 -2.17 -9.09 -15.47
C LEU A 56 -1.60 -10.51 -15.44
N TYR A 57 -0.44 -10.74 -14.82
CA TYR A 57 0.06 -12.10 -14.57
C TYR A 57 -0.77 -12.83 -13.50
N ALA A 58 -1.44 -12.09 -12.61
CA ALA A 58 -2.23 -12.64 -11.50
C ALA A 58 -3.74 -12.42 -11.65
N HIS A 59 -4.16 -11.39 -12.39
CA HIS A 59 -5.56 -10.97 -12.48
C HIS A 59 -6.04 -10.86 -13.93
N PRO A 60 -7.30 -11.21 -14.23
CA PRO A 60 -7.86 -10.97 -15.56
C PRO A 60 -8.06 -9.47 -15.82
N GLN A 61 -7.97 -9.07 -17.08
CA GLN A 61 -8.12 -7.67 -17.53
C GLN A 61 -9.38 -7.00 -16.95
N GLU A 62 -10.53 -7.69 -17.02
CA GLU A 62 -11.82 -7.18 -16.53
C GLU A 62 -11.82 -6.84 -15.02
N PHE A 63 -10.98 -7.53 -14.23
CA PHE A 63 -10.83 -7.24 -12.81
C PHE A 63 -10.09 -5.92 -12.61
N VAL A 64 -8.97 -5.73 -13.32
CA VAL A 64 -8.14 -4.51 -13.25
C VAL A 64 -8.96 -3.28 -13.66
N GLU A 65 -9.69 -3.38 -14.77
CA GLU A 65 -10.56 -2.32 -15.26
C GLU A 65 -11.66 -1.95 -14.26
N ARG A 66 -12.30 -2.96 -13.63
CA ARG A 66 -13.33 -2.72 -12.61
C ARG A 66 -12.78 -2.01 -11.38
N VAL A 67 -11.60 -2.42 -10.89
CA VAL A 67 -10.97 -1.74 -9.74
C VAL A 67 -10.64 -0.30 -10.09
N ARG A 68 -10.06 -0.03 -11.27
CA ARG A 68 -9.79 1.33 -11.74
C ARG A 68 -11.04 2.19 -11.84
N ALA A 69 -12.12 1.64 -12.37
CA ALA A 69 -13.40 2.34 -12.48
C ALA A 69 -14.07 2.63 -11.12
N THR A 70 -13.60 2.02 -10.03
CA THR A 70 -14.11 2.25 -8.68
C THR A 70 -13.43 3.45 -8.00
N ILE A 71 -12.32 3.96 -8.54
CA ILE A 71 -11.60 5.11 -7.97
C ILE A 71 -12.52 6.34 -7.98
N PRO A 72 -12.87 6.90 -6.81
CA PRO A 72 -13.78 8.04 -6.75
C PRO A 72 -13.05 9.34 -7.05
N ASP A 73 -13.76 10.32 -7.64
CA ASP A 73 -13.24 11.69 -7.78
C ASP A 73 -13.01 12.34 -6.40
N THR A 74 -13.85 12.00 -5.42
CA THR A 74 -13.74 12.44 -4.03
C THR A 74 -14.29 11.40 -3.07
N GLY A 75 -13.70 11.29 -1.88
CA GLY A 75 -14.17 10.40 -0.82
C GLY A 75 -13.64 8.97 -0.95
N ILE A 76 -14.46 8.01 -0.51
CA ILE A 76 -14.10 6.59 -0.38
C ILE A 76 -15.15 5.76 -1.13
N ALA A 77 -14.72 4.73 -1.86
CA ALA A 77 -15.59 3.92 -2.70
C ALA A 77 -15.51 2.44 -2.33
N ARG A 78 -16.65 1.85 -1.98
CA ARG A 78 -16.70 0.45 -1.58
C ARG A 78 -16.40 -0.48 -2.75
N VAL A 79 -15.38 -1.33 -2.59
CA VAL A 79 -15.06 -2.42 -3.52
C VAL A 79 -15.83 -3.70 -3.13
N ASP A 80 -15.85 -4.05 -1.85
CA ASP A 80 -16.56 -5.23 -1.34
C ASP A 80 -17.00 -5.08 0.13
N ALA A 81 -17.29 -6.21 0.80
CA ALA A 81 -17.78 -6.21 2.17
C ALA A 81 -16.84 -5.50 3.17
N ASP A 82 -15.52 -5.65 2.99
CA ASP A 82 -14.45 -5.26 3.93
C ASP A 82 -13.41 -4.33 3.26
N THR A 83 -13.59 -3.99 1.99
CA THR A 83 -12.66 -3.16 1.22
C THR A 83 -13.38 -1.90 0.71
N THR A 84 -12.84 -0.73 1.05
CA THR A 84 -13.36 0.60 0.72
C THR A 84 -12.26 1.55 0.29
#